data_AF-A0A917RGF1-F1
#
_entry.id   AF-A0A917RGF1-F1
#
_cell.length_a   1.000
_cell.length_b   1.000
_cell.length_c   1.000
_cell.angle_alpha   90.00
_cell.angle_beta   90.00
_cell.angle_gamma   90.00
#
_symmetry.space_group_name_H-M   'P 1'
#
loop_
_entity.id
_entity.type
_entity.pdbx_description
1 polymer ?
#
loop_
_entity_poly.entity_id
_entity_poly.type
_entity_poly.pdbx_seq_one_letter_code
_entity_poly.pdbx_strand_id
1 'polypeptide(L)'
;MGTGRPAQQRPWEADFGAGFARRLGQSPQELGLTSATESCPDIWELSNGDIAMIGREATSAFGDRLPDGVSVAPDERIIIVPRTTLLSAKRDIPDA
;
A
#
# COMPACT_ATOMS: atom_id res chain seq x y z
N MET A 1 17.13 -1.68 34.29
CA MET A 1 17.23 -0.36 33.64
C MET A 1 17.83 -0.57 32.27
N GLY A 2 16.99 -0.68 31.24
CA GLY A 2 17.40 -0.63 29.85
C GLY A 2 16.59 0.49 29.23
N THR A 3 17.26 1.59 28.88
CA THR A 3 16.66 2.77 28.26
C THR A 3 16.02 2.33 26.94
N GLY A 4 14.68 2.29 26.90
CA GLY A 4 13.95 2.18 25.64
C GLY A 4 14.40 3.35 24.77
N ARG A 5 15.07 3.04 23.66
CA ARG A 5 15.47 4.04 22.67
C ARG A 5 14.19 4.79 22.28
N PRO A 6 14.12 6.13 22.38
CA PRO A 6 12.93 6.84 21.95
C PRO A 6 12.68 6.45 20.50
N ALA A 7 11.46 6.00 20.21
CA ALA A 7 11.02 5.80 18.83
C ALA A 7 11.34 7.12 18.11
N GLN A 8 12.27 7.08 17.17
CA GLN A 8 12.59 8.25 16.36
C GLN A 8 11.28 8.69 15.74
N GLN A 9 10.79 9.86 16.11
CA GLN A 9 9.53 10.39 15.58
C GLN A 9 9.70 10.50 14.08
N ARG A 10 9.02 9.61 13.35
CA ARG A 10 8.99 9.69 11.89
C ARG A 10 8.29 10.98 11.51
N PRO A 11 8.70 11.67 10.43
CA PRO A 11 7.98 12.84 9.94
C PRO A 11 6.51 12.55 9.59
N TRP A 12 6.16 11.28 9.36
CA TRP A 12 4.82 10.78 9.09
C TRP A 12 4.68 9.35 9.65
N GLU A 13 3.48 8.99 10.11
CA GLU A 13 3.13 7.66 10.63
C GLU A 13 1.72 7.30 10.15
N ALA A 14 1.48 6.03 9.82
CA ALA A 14 0.18 5.58 9.36
C ALA A 14 -0.87 5.62 10.50
N ASP A 15 -2.02 6.24 10.25
CA ASP A 15 -3.17 6.17 11.17
C ASP A 15 -4.01 4.93 10.88
N PHE A 16 -3.76 3.86 11.64
CA PHE A 16 -4.55 2.61 11.54
C PHE A 16 -6.01 2.75 12.03
N GLY A 17 -6.39 3.90 12.59
CA GLY A 17 -7.77 4.24 12.93
C GLY A 17 -8.54 4.89 11.78
N ALA A 18 -7.88 5.27 10.67
CA ALA A 18 -8.52 5.89 9.53
C ALA A 18 -9.48 4.91 8.82
N GLY A 19 -10.65 5.42 8.44
CA GLY A 19 -11.66 4.64 7.71
C GLY A 19 -11.40 4.64 6.21
N PHE A 20 -11.94 3.66 5.49
CA PHE A 20 -11.96 3.65 4.03
C PHE A 20 -12.98 4.67 3.51
N ALA A 21 -12.53 5.71 2.79
CA ALA A 21 -13.40 6.79 2.32
C ALA A 21 -13.97 6.51 0.93
N ARG A 22 -13.12 6.27 -0.06
CA ARG A 22 -13.55 5.92 -1.43
C ARG A 22 -12.52 5.06 -2.16
N ARG A 23 -12.98 4.27 -3.12
CA ARG A 23 -12.12 3.52 -4.04
C ARG A 23 -11.50 4.48 -5.05
N LEU A 24 -10.23 4.26 -5.39
CA LEU A 24 -9.55 4.92 -6.49
C LEU A 24 -9.43 3.93 -7.66
N GLY A 25 -9.89 4.34 -8.83
CA GLY A 25 -9.89 3.54 -10.04
C GLY A 25 -11.03 2.54 -10.13
N GLN A 26 -10.86 1.58 -11.02
CA GLN A 26 -11.86 0.54 -11.29
C GLN A 26 -11.72 -0.59 -10.27
N SER A 27 -12.84 -1.24 -9.97
CA SER A 27 -12.85 -2.43 -9.14
C SER A 27 -12.05 -3.58 -9.77
N PRO A 28 -11.53 -4.51 -8.97
CA PRO A 28 -10.88 -5.73 -9.45
C PRO A 28 -11.75 -6.50 -10.45
N GLN A 29 -13.09 -6.50 -10.26
CA GLN A 29 -14.05 -7.13 -11.15
C GLN A 29 -14.08 -6.46 -12.52
N GLU A 30 -14.16 -5.14 -12.57
CA GLU A 30 -14.13 -4.35 -13.80
C GLU A 30 -12.81 -4.50 -14.56
N LEU A 31 -11.71 -4.76 -13.84
CA LEU A 31 -10.39 -5.03 -14.40
C LEU A 31 -10.18 -6.50 -14.81
N GLY A 32 -11.14 -7.39 -14.56
CA GLY A 32 -11.00 -8.82 -14.82
C GLY A 32 -9.95 -9.52 -13.94
N LEU A 33 -9.65 -8.95 -12.77
CA LEU A 33 -8.63 -9.43 -11.82
C LEU A 33 -9.21 -10.32 -10.72
N THR A 34 -10.49 -10.66 -10.79
CA THR A 34 -11.14 -11.56 -9.84
C THR A 34 -11.16 -12.99 -10.34
N SER A 35 -10.49 -13.88 -9.61
CA SER A 35 -10.81 -15.32 -9.62
C SER A 35 -11.80 -15.61 -8.47
N ALA A 36 -12.47 -16.76 -8.53
CA ALA A 36 -13.42 -17.20 -7.50
C ALA A 36 -12.81 -17.39 -6.09
N THR A 37 -11.50 -17.15 -5.92
CA THR A 37 -10.74 -17.38 -4.69
C THR A 37 -9.84 -16.19 -4.33
N GLU A 38 -10.49 -15.16 -3.78
CA GLU A 38 -10.14 -14.53 -2.49
C GLU A 38 -8.89 -13.63 -2.34
N SER A 39 -8.33 -13.06 -3.40
CA SER A 39 -7.59 -11.79 -3.21
C SER A 39 -7.68 -10.91 -4.44
N CYS A 40 -8.26 -9.73 -4.27
CA CYS A 40 -8.54 -8.82 -5.35
C CYS A 40 -7.76 -7.51 -5.11
N PRO A 41 -6.81 -7.16 -5.98
CA PRO A 41 -5.94 -6.01 -5.77
C PRO A 41 -6.73 -4.71 -5.94
N ASP A 42 -6.67 -3.83 -4.95
CA ASP A 42 -7.56 -2.66 -4.84
C ASP A 42 -6.81 -1.45 -4.27
N ILE A 43 -7.30 -0.24 -4.57
CA ILE A 43 -6.73 1.02 -4.09
C ILE A 43 -7.84 1.86 -3.47
N TRP A 44 -7.61 2.35 -2.26
CA TRP A 44 -8.57 3.15 -1.51
C TRP A 44 -7.91 4.40 -0.93
N GLU A 45 -8.62 5.51 -1.00
CA GLU A 45 -8.34 6.70 -0.20
C GLU A 45 -8.97 6.52 1.18
N LEU A 46 -8.19 6.81 2.22
CA LEU A 46 -8.61 6.77 3.62
C LEU A 46 -9.18 8.13 4.07
N SER A 47 -9.91 8.13 5.17
CA SER A 47 -10.61 9.32 5.70
C SER A 47 -9.68 10.47 6.10
N ASN A 48 -8.39 10.18 6.30
CA ASN A 48 -7.34 11.16 6.61
C ASN A 48 -6.55 11.59 5.35
N GLY A 49 -6.89 11.10 4.16
CA GLY A 49 -6.22 11.38 2.89
C GLY A 49 -5.07 10.43 2.53
N ASP A 50 -4.68 9.50 3.41
CA ASP A 50 -3.69 8.47 3.09
C ASP A 50 -4.25 7.45 2.08
N ILE A 51 -3.38 6.71 1.40
CA ILE A 51 -3.77 5.70 0.42
C ILE A 51 -3.50 4.29 0.96
N ALA A 52 -4.54 3.48 1.05
CA ALA A 52 -4.44 2.05 1.28
C ALA A 52 -4.39 1.29 -0.05
N MET A 53 -3.43 0.38 -0.17
CA MET A 53 -3.24 -0.45 -1.35
C MET A 53 -3.23 -1.93 -0.96
N ILE A 54 -4.05 -2.72 -1.64
CA ILE A 54 -4.20 -4.15 -1.43
C ILE A 54 -3.53 -4.88 -2.59
N GLY A 55 -2.61 -5.80 -2.27
CA GLY A 55 -1.84 -6.55 -3.25
C GLY A 55 -1.24 -7.82 -2.66
N ARG A 56 -0.31 -8.43 -3.40
CA ARG A 56 0.41 -9.62 -2.95
C ARG A 56 1.63 -9.21 -2.11
N GLU A 57 1.68 -9.63 -0.86
CA GLU A 57 2.86 -9.49 -0.01
C GLU A 57 4.07 -10.19 -0.67
N ALA A 58 5.22 -9.52 -0.70
CA ALA A 58 6.42 -9.99 -1.41
C ALA A 58 7.74 -9.57 -0.74
N THR A 59 7.72 -9.22 0.55
CA THR A 59 8.91 -8.70 1.26
C THR A 59 10.05 -9.71 1.20
N SER A 60 9.78 -10.99 1.48
CA SER A 60 10.81 -12.04 1.43
C SER A 60 11.37 -12.28 0.01
N ALA A 61 10.54 -12.12 -1.02
CA ALA A 61 10.94 -12.33 -2.41
C ALA A 61 11.82 -11.21 -2.98
N PHE A 62 11.83 -10.03 -2.34
CA PHE A 62 12.57 -8.86 -2.80
C PHE A 62 13.61 -8.33 -1.82
N GLY A 63 13.61 -8.78 -0.56
CA GLY A 63 14.50 -8.28 0.50
C GLY A 63 15.97 -8.28 0.12
N ASP A 64 16.46 -9.33 -0.54
CA ASP A 64 17.88 -9.49 -0.89
C ASP A 64 18.29 -8.77 -2.19
N ARG A 65 17.35 -8.09 -2.87
CA ARG A 65 17.59 -7.44 -4.17
C ARG A 65 16.95 -6.05 -4.25
N LEU A 66 16.84 -5.39 -3.11
CA LEU A 66 16.38 -4.01 -3.04
C LEU A 66 17.35 -3.09 -3.84
N PRO A 67 16.83 -2.11 -4.58
CA PRO A 67 17.66 -1.09 -5.22
C PRO A 67 18.47 -0.28 -4.20
N ASP A 68 19.54 0.35 -4.68
CA ASP A 68 20.35 1.25 -3.85
C ASP A 68 19.49 2.37 -3.23
N GLY A 69 19.66 2.59 -1.93
CA GLY A 69 18.93 3.61 -1.18
C GLY A 69 17.51 3.21 -0.75
N VAL A 70 17.05 1.99 -1.06
CA VAL A 70 15.76 1.47 -0.62
C VAL A 70 15.96 0.52 0.57
N SER A 71 15.19 0.73 1.64
CA SER A 71 15.16 -0.13 2.83
C SER A 71 13.72 -0.39 3.25
N VAL A 72 13.48 -1.53 3.91
CA VAL A 72 12.17 -1.88 4.48
C VAL A 72 12.34 -1.98 6.00
N ALA A 73 11.66 -1.12 6.75
CA ALA A 73 11.64 -1.14 8.21
C ALA A 73 10.84 -2.36 8.75
N PRO A 74 10.99 -2.72 10.04
CA PRO A 74 10.32 -3.90 10.62
C PRO A 74 8.79 -3.91 10.49
N ASP A 75 8.19 -2.73 10.40
CA ASP A 75 6.75 -2.46 10.25
C ASP A 75 6.32 -2.20 8.81
N GLU A 76 7.25 -2.19 7.85
CA GLU A 76 6.97 -2.01 6.42
C GLU A 76 6.93 -3.34 5.69
N ARG A 77 6.18 -3.40 4.58
CA ARG A 77 6.08 -4.58 3.71
C ARG A 77 6.13 -4.16 2.26
N ILE A 78 6.72 -5.00 1.42
CA ILE A 78 6.65 -4.87 -0.03
C ILE A 78 5.36 -5.54 -0.49
N ILE A 79 4.52 -4.80 -1.19
CA ILE A 79 3.32 -5.32 -1.83
C ILE A 79 3.44 -5.17 -3.36
N ILE A 80 3.04 -6.21 -4.09
CA ILE A 80 2.94 -6.19 -5.55
C ILE A 80 1.49 -5.96 -5.94
N VAL A 81 1.25 -4.96 -6.76
CA VAL A 81 -0.05 -4.72 -7.40
C VAL A 81 0.05 -4.83 -8.92
N PRO A 82 -0.99 -5.31 -9.61
CA PRO A 82 -1.05 -5.24 -11.06
C PRO A 82 -0.98 -3.80 -11.55
N ARG A 83 -0.21 -3.60 -12.61
CA ARG A 83 -0.08 -2.29 -13.28
C ARG A 83 -1.45 -1.70 -13.63
N THR A 84 -2.39 -2.51 -14.09
CA THR A 84 -3.74 -2.08 -14.48
C THR A 84 -4.52 -1.48 -13.32
N THR A 85 -4.38 -2.02 -12.11
CA THR A 85 -4.99 -1.46 -10.89
C THR A 85 -4.50 -0.03 -10.66
N LEU A 86 -3.18 0.19 -10.62
CA LEU A 86 -2.60 1.52 -10.42
C LEU A 86 -2.95 2.50 -11.54
N LEU A 87 -2.90 2.05 -12.79
CA LEU A 87 -3.24 2.90 -13.93
C LEU A 87 -4.71 3.32 -13.92
N SER A 88 -5.62 2.45 -13.48
CA SER A 88 -7.05 2.79 -13.37
C SER A 88 -7.31 3.92 -12.36
N ALA A 89 -6.51 3.99 -11.29
CA ALA A 89 -6.59 4.99 -10.23
C ALA A 89 -6.08 6.37 -10.64
N LYS A 90 -5.30 6.49 -11.71
CA LYS A 90 -4.72 7.77 -12.15
C LYS A 90 -5.76 8.89 -12.30
N ARG A 91 -6.96 8.58 -12.80
CA ARG A 91 -8.01 9.58 -13.02
C ARG A 91 -8.57 10.18 -11.72
N ASP A 92 -8.40 9.47 -10.61
CA ASP A 92 -8.90 9.85 -9.29
C ASP A 92 -7.83 10.49 -8.40
N ILE A 93 -6.58 10.49 -8.87
CA ILE A 93 -5.42 11.09 -8.23
C ILE A 93 -5.10 12.37 -9.01
N PRO A 94 -5.22 13.56 -8.40
CA PRO A 94 -4.90 14.82 -9.05
C PRO A 94 -3.46 14.81 -9.61
N ASP A 95 -3.26 15.41 -10.79
CA ASP A 95 -1.91 15.74 -11.25
C ASP A 95 -1.29 16.79 -10.28
N ALA A 96 0.03 16.72 -10.11
CA ALA A 96 0.79 17.59 -9.22
C ALA A 96 0.83 19.06 -9.65
#